data_AF-A0A9Q6AAM7-F1
#
_entry.id   AF-A0A9Q6AAM7-F1
#
_cell.length_a   1.000
_cell.length_b   1.000
_cell.length_c   1.000
_cell.angle_alpha   90.00
_cell.angle_beta   90.00
_cell.angle_gamma   90.00
#
_symmetry.space_group_name_H-M   'P 1'
#
loop_
_entity.id
_entity.type
_entity.pdbx_description
1 polymer ?
#
loop_
_entity_poly.entity_id
_entity_poly.type
_entity_poly.pdbx_seq_one_letter_code
_entity_poly.pdbx_strand_id
1 'polypeptide(L)'
;MKTNESATGLKFRKFNRFYTNVLGFLNEHIYDSPFSLTETRILFEIYNTSNCTAKDLQDKLGLDRGYVSRILKQFEKEDLIYKEKSKADARHHYIYVTETGEAIYKKLEKKANEQVELMLKEIDDKEQHKLAMAMEEIEAILSQSLSSRSSGISIRDYYLSDDIHLLIEKQRQFYAETHGWDDTFLAYLHETFDAEIEKIWIAESGGKFAGCVGLVKQDKKTVQLRWFLVDAAFRGRGLGTQLLEHLVTYSRERKFERIFLWTVSSMAEARPLYEKFGFRLSEVKEETPLWGQHLTEERWDLELS
;
A
#
# COMPACT_ATOMS: atom_id res chain seq x y z
N MET A 1 11.98 -1.62 -44.81
CA MET A 1 11.41 -0.52 -44.01
C MET A 1 12.34 -0.28 -42.83
N LYS A 2 13.20 0.75 -42.88
CA LYS A 2 14.11 1.05 -41.76
C LYS A 2 13.26 1.59 -40.61
N THR A 3 13.25 0.89 -39.48
CA THR A 3 12.66 1.38 -38.24
C THR A 3 13.33 2.70 -37.90
N ASN A 4 12.57 3.79 -37.98
CA ASN A 4 13.01 5.11 -37.57
C ASN A 4 13.13 5.08 -36.04
N GLU A 5 14.25 4.59 -35.52
CA GLU A 5 14.50 4.51 -34.09
C GLU A 5 14.52 5.94 -33.53
N SER A 6 13.54 6.30 -32.71
CA SER A 6 13.52 7.63 -32.13
C SER A 6 14.73 7.81 -31.22
N ALA A 7 15.33 9.00 -31.22
CA ALA A 7 16.45 9.34 -30.33
C ALA A 7 16.10 9.05 -28.85
N THR A 8 14.83 9.20 -28.48
CA THR A 8 14.28 8.84 -27.17
C THR A 8 14.35 7.33 -26.91
N GLY A 9 13.94 6.49 -27.86
CA GLY A 9 14.00 5.03 -27.72
C GLY A 9 15.43 4.48 -27.58
N LEU A 10 16.41 5.13 -28.21
CA LEU A 10 17.83 4.81 -28.03
C LEU A 10 18.33 5.18 -26.62
N LYS A 11 17.98 6.37 -26.11
CA LYS A 11 18.30 6.79 -24.74
C LYS A 11 17.66 5.85 -23.71
N PHE A 12 16.40 5.48 -23.91
CA PHE A 12 15.67 4.56 -23.04
C PHE A 12 16.34 3.17 -22.97
N ARG A 13 16.68 2.57 -24.12
CA ARG A 13 17.40 1.28 -24.14
C ARG A 13 18.78 1.37 -23.51
N LYS A 14 19.50 2.49 -23.70
CA LYS A 14 20.80 2.73 -23.06
C LYS A 14 20.66 2.79 -21.53
N PHE A 15 19.69 3.56 -21.03
CA PHE A 15 19.39 3.66 -19.60
C PHE A 15 19.05 2.29 -19.02
N ASN A 16 18.12 1.53 -19.64
CA ASN A 16 17.73 0.23 -19.10
C ASN A 16 18.90 -0.76 -19.06
N ARG A 17 19.74 -0.85 -20.09
CA ARG A 17 20.94 -1.72 -20.03
C ARG A 17 21.89 -1.34 -18.92
N PHE A 18 22.08 -0.03 -18.70
CA PHE A 18 22.88 0.46 -17.58
C PHE A 18 22.24 0.09 -16.24
N TYR A 19 20.93 0.37 -16.08
CA TYR A 19 20.21 0.18 -14.83
C TYR A 19 20.01 -1.29 -14.45
N THR A 20 19.85 -2.19 -15.43
CA THR A 20 19.85 -3.65 -15.20
C THR A 20 21.16 -4.12 -14.57
N ASN A 21 22.30 -3.52 -14.94
CA ASN A 21 23.59 -3.82 -14.31
C ASN A 21 23.69 -3.23 -12.90
N VAL A 22 23.21 -1.99 -12.70
CA VAL A 22 23.19 -1.33 -11.39
C VAL A 22 22.41 -2.20 -10.39
N LEU A 23 21.21 -2.64 -10.75
CA LEU A 23 20.37 -3.45 -9.86
C LEU A 23 20.79 -4.93 -9.77
N GLY A 24 21.85 -5.34 -10.48
CA GLY A 24 22.35 -6.72 -10.44
C GLY A 24 21.38 -7.76 -11.02
N PHE A 25 20.41 -7.34 -11.85
CA PHE A 25 19.36 -8.21 -12.40
C PHE A 25 19.87 -9.26 -13.40
N LEU A 26 21.13 -9.14 -13.85
CA LEU A 26 21.77 -10.15 -14.70
C LEU A 26 22.33 -11.33 -13.89
N ASN A 27 22.41 -11.22 -12.57
CA ASN A 27 22.80 -12.35 -11.73
C ASN A 27 21.63 -13.34 -11.67
N GLU A 28 21.93 -14.64 -11.75
CA GLU A 28 20.93 -15.72 -11.55
C GLU A 28 20.22 -15.60 -10.19
N HIS A 29 20.87 -14.90 -9.27
CA HIS A 29 20.59 -14.76 -7.86
C HIS A 29 20.74 -13.31 -7.44
N ILE A 30 19.74 -12.73 -6.76
CA ILE A 30 19.77 -11.31 -6.34
C ILE A 30 20.10 -11.23 -4.86
N TYR A 31 20.76 -10.14 -4.44
CA TYR A 31 21.09 -9.85 -3.04
C TYR A 31 21.95 -10.95 -2.38
N ASP A 32 22.86 -11.59 -3.14
CA ASP A 32 23.62 -12.76 -2.67
C ASP A 32 22.73 -13.84 -2.02
N SER A 33 21.56 -14.08 -2.61
CA SER A 33 20.57 -15.04 -2.14
C SER A 33 20.33 -16.12 -3.18
N PRO A 34 19.90 -17.33 -2.80
CA PRO A 34 19.61 -18.38 -3.78
C PRO A 34 18.34 -18.12 -4.62
N PHE A 35 17.69 -16.95 -4.46
CA PHE A 35 16.44 -16.61 -5.13
C PHE A 35 16.70 -15.69 -6.33
N SER A 36 15.99 -15.98 -7.42
CA SER A 36 15.88 -15.09 -8.57
C SER A 36 15.00 -13.86 -8.26
N LEU A 37 15.01 -12.87 -9.17
CA LEU A 37 14.12 -11.72 -9.08
C LEU A 37 12.65 -12.12 -8.97
N THR A 38 12.24 -13.06 -9.83
CA THR A 38 10.85 -13.50 -9.92
C THR A 38 10.42 -14.19 -8.63
N GLU A 39 11.27 -15.07 -8.08
CA GLU A 39 10.99 -15.76 -6.82
C GLU A 39 10.88 -14.78 -5.66
N THR A 40 11.80 -13.81 -5.58
CA THR A 40 11.77 -12.76 -4.57
C THR A 40 10.49 -11.92 -4.69
N ARG A 41 10.08 -11.58 -5.92
CA ARG A 41 8.86 -10.81 -6.16
C ARG A 41 7.59 -11.60 -5.84
N ILE A 42 7.55 -12.89 -6.16
CA ILE A 42 6.42 -13.75 -5.78
C ILE A 42 6.33 -13.85 -4.25
N LEU A 43 7.45 -14.07 -3.56
CA LEU A 43 7.47 -14.14 -2.10
C LEU A 43 7.02 -12.81 -1.46
N PHE A 44 7.45 -11.68 -2.01
CA PHE A 44 6.97 -10.34 -1.62
C PHE A 44 5.45 -10.21 -1.74
N GLU A 45 4.87 -10.60 -2.87
CA GLU A 45 3.41 -10.49 -3.08
C GLU A 45 2.63 -11.42 -2.15
N ILE A 46 3.13 -12.63 -1.88
CA ILE A 46 2.51 -13.58 -0.95
C ILE A 46 2.61 -13.06 0.49
N TYR A 47 3.75 -12.50 0.88
CA TYR A 47 3.98 -11.99 2.23
C TYR A 47 3.07 -10.79 2.53
N ASN A 48 2.94 -9.86 1.59
CA ASN A 48 2.24 -8.60 1.82
C ASN A 48 0.74 -8.66 1.47
N THR A 49 0.31 -9.44 0.49
CA THR A 49 -1.11 -9.48 0.08
C THR A 49 -1.90 -10.45 0.96
N SER A 50 -2.96 -9.99 1.65
CA SER A 50 -3.82 -10.93 2.38
C SER A 50 -4.63 -11.77 1.42
N ASN A 51 -4.83 -13.05 1.77
CA ASN A 51 -5.58 -14.00 0.96
C ASN A 51 -5.05 -14.10 -0.48
N CYS A 52 -3.73 -14.00 -0.66
CA CYS A 52 -3.06 -14.06 -1.96
C CYS A 52 -3.37 -15.39 -2.68
N THR A 53 -3.71 -15.32 -3.96
CA THR A 53 -3.92 -16.51 -4.80
C THR A 53 -2.90 -16.59 -5.93
N ALA A 54 -2.75 -17.78 -6.51
CA ALA A 54 -1.90 -17.96 -7.69
C ALA A 54 -2.38 -17.11 -8.89
N LYS A 55 -3.67 -16.76 -8.96
CA LYS A 55 -4.21 -15.89 -10.01
C LYS A 55 -3.77 -14.45 -9.79
N ASP A 56 -3.81 -13.96 -8.55
CA ASP A 56 -3.35 -12.61 -8.21
C ASP A 56 -1.88 -12.43 -8.60
N LEU A 57 -1.04 -13.44 -8.34
CA LEU A 57 0.37 -13.44 -8.75
C LEU A 57 0.54 -13.39 -10.29
N GLN A 58 -0.26 -14.15 -11.04
CA GLN A 58 -0.23 -14.12 -12.52
C GLN A 58 -0.62 -12.74 -13.04
N ASP A 59 -1.73 -12.20 -12.54
CA ASP A 59 -2.31 -10.95 -13.03
C ASP A 59 -1.44 -9.75 -12.65
N LYS A 60 -0.92 -9.69 -11.41
CA LYS A 60 -0.06 -8.59 -10.93
C LYS A 60 1.32 -8.59 -11.58
N LEU A 61 1.94 -9.76 -11.72
CA LEU A 61 3.34 -9.86 -12.18
C LEU A 61 3.45 -10.14 -13.69
N GLY A 62 2.32 -10.34 -14.38
CA GLY A 62 2.31 -10.68 -15.81
C GLY A 62 2.96 -12.04 -16.11
N LEU A 63 2.93 -12.97 -15.17
CA LEU A 63 3.60 -14.27 -15.25
C LEU A 63 2.65 -15.35 -15.75
N ASP A 64 3.18 -16.33 -16.48
CA ASP A 64 2.37 -17.46 -16.94
C ASP A 64 2.02 -18.44 -15.81
N ARG A 65 0.84 -19.06 -15.93
CA ARG A 65 0.30 -20.02 -14.95
C ARG A 65 1.27 -21.16 -14.64
N GLY A 66 1.93 -21.70 -15.66
CA GLY A 66 2.81 -22.85 -15.52
C GLY A 66 4.08 -22.50 -14.74
N TYR A 67 4.61 -21.30 -14.96
CA TYR A 67 5.77 -20.79 -14.24
C TYR A 67 5.45 -20.46 -12.77
N VAL A 68 4.35 -19.73 -12.50
CA VAL A 68 3.90 -19.47 -11.13
C VAL A 68 3.65 -20.79 -10.38
N SER A 69 3.00 -21.76 -11.01
CA SER A 69 2.75 -23.06 -10.37
C SER A 69 4.04 -23.83 -10.04
N ARG A 70 5.10 -23.69 -10.84
CA ARG A 70 6.39 -24.34 -10.55
C ARG A 70 7.07 -23.72 -9.34
N ILE A 71 7.12 -22.38 -9.28
CA ILE A 71 7.69 -21.65 -8.14
C ILE A 71 6.93 -21.96 -6.86
N LEU A 72 5.60 -21.90 -6.88
CA LEU A 72 4.79 -22.21 -5.69
C LEU A 72 4.98 -23.65 -5.19
N LYS A 73 5.17 -24.63 -6.10
CA LYS A 73 5.48 -26.01 -5.70
C LYS A 73 6.86 -26.12 -5.06
N GLN A 74 7.84 -25.36 -5.56
CA GLN A 74 9.18 -25.32 -4.99
C GLN A 74 9.15 -24.69 -3.59
N PHE A 75 8.50 -23.54 -3.43
CA PHE A 75 8.35 -22.86 -2.14
C PHE A 75 7.64 -23.73 -1.10
N GLU A 76 6.61 -24.47 -1.49
CA GLU A 76 5.91 -25.40 -0.59
C GLU A 76 6.81 -26.58 -0.20
N LYS A 77 7.62 -27.10 -1.13
CA LYS A 77 8.60 -28.16 -0.85
C LYS A 77 9.71 -27.69 0.09
N GLU A 78 10.09 -26.42 0.01
CA GLU A 78 11.11 -25.78 0.85
C GLU A 78 10.55 -25.22 2.16
N ASP A 79 9.28 -25.50 2.48
CA ASP A 79 8.60 -24.99 3.69
C ASP A 79 8.61 -23.45 3.77
N LEU A 80 8.55 -22.74 2.63
CA LEU A 80 8.46 -21.28 2.60
C LEU A 80 7.02 -20.78 2.60
N ILE A 81 6.11 -21.58 2.07
CA ILE A 81 4.69 -21.25 1.97
C ILE A 81 3.83 -22.46 2.30
N TYR A 82 2.59 -22.20 2.68
CA TYR A 82 1.54 -23.21 2.75
C TYR A 82 0.28 -22.70 2.05
N LYS A 83 -0.63 -23.64 1.74
CA LYS A 83 -1.89 -23.35 1.05
C LYS A 83 -3.08 -23.73 1.93
N GLU A 84 -4.05 -22.83 2.02
CA GLU A 84 -5.33 -23.09 2.67
C GLU A 84 -6.45 -23.03 1.63
N LYS A 85 -7.43 -23.94 1.72
CA LYS A 85 -8.62 -23.88 0.85
C LYS A 85 -9.46 -22.65 1.22
N SER A 86 -9.82 -21.85 0.22
CA SER A 86 -10.76 -20.75 0.44
C SER A 86 -12.11 -21.29 0.88
N LYS A 87 -12.64 -20.75 1.98
CA LYS A 87 -14.01 -21.03 2.45
C LYS A 87 -15.07 -20.37 1.57
N ALA A 88 -14.70 -19.35 0.79
CA ALA A 88 -15.59 -18.61 -0.09
C ALA A 88 -15.72 -19.24 -1.49
N ASP A 89 -14.63 -19.82 -2.03
CA ASP A 89 -14.66 -20.58 -3.29
C ASP A 89 -13.68 -21.76 -3.22
N ALA A 90 -14.22 -22.99 -3.17
CA ALA A 90 -13.44 -24.22 -3.07
C ALA A 90 -12.46 -24.47 -4.25
N ARG A 91 -12.56 -23.70 -5.33
CA ARG A 91 -11.64 -23.76 -6.47
C ARG A 91 -10.37 -22.92 -6.25
N HIS A 92 -10.34 -22.04 -5.24
CA HIS A 92 -9.21 -21.19 -4.93
C HIS A 92 -8.50 -21.65 -3.65
N HIS A 93 -7.18 -21.53 -3.66
CA HIS A 93 -6.35 -21.70 -2.47
C HIS A 93 -5.72 -20.35 -2.15
N TYR A 94 -5.81 -19.96 -0.88
CA TYR A 94 -5.02 -18.87 -0.34
C TYR A 94 -3.62 -19.38 -0.03
N ILE A 95 -2.64 -18.53 -0.29
CA ILE A 95 -1.23 -18.82 -0.15
C ILE A 95 -0.71 -17.90 0.94
N TYR A 96 -0.04 -18.48 1.92
CA TYR A 96 0.55 -17.76 3.04
C TYR A 96 2.01 -18.17 3.19
N VAL A 97 2.84 -17.27 3.71
CA VAL A 97 4.20 -17.61 4.14
C VAL A 97 4.17 -18.45 5.42
N THR A 98 5.12 -19.36 5.57
CA THR A 98 5.44 -20.00 6.85
C THR A 98 6.35 -19.09 7.69
N GLU A 99 6.65 -19.47 8.93
CA GLU A 99 7.67 -18.78 9.75
C GLU A 99 9.04 -18.76 9.05
N THR A 100 9.41 -19.88 8.41
CA THR A 100 10.63 -20.01 7.60
C THR A 100 10.62 -19.04 6.41
N GLY A 101 9.49 -18.98 5.68
CA GLY A 101 9.31 -18.09 4.54
C GLY A 101 9.38 -16.62 4.93
N GLU A 102 8.76 -16.24 6.05
CA GLU A 102 8.85 -14.90 6.61
C GLU A 102 10.29 -14.52 6.99
N ALA A 103 11.02 -15.41 7.65
CA ALA A 103 12.42 -15.16 8.00
C ALA A 103 13.30 -14.95 6.76
N ILE A 104 13.05 -15.73 5.69
CA ILE A 104 13.74 -15.58 4.40
C ILE A 104 13.35 -14.26 3.73
N TYR A 105 12.06 -13.93 3.67
CA TYR A 105 11.60 -12.66 3.10
C TYR A 105 12.25 -11.45 3.78
N LYS A 106 12.22 -11.40 5.12
CA LYS A 106 12.84 -10.31 5.89
C LYS A 106 14.34 -10.20 5.65
N LYS A 107 15.03 -11.33 5.46
CA LYS A 107 16.45 -11.34 5.10
C LYS A 107 16.69 -10.78 3.70
N LEU A 108 15.84 -11.12 2.73
CA LEU A 108 15.92 -10.58 1.37
C LEU A 108 15.69 -9.07 1.36
N GLU A 109 14.65 -8.60 2.05
CA GLU A 109 14.32 -7.18 2.19
C GLU A 109 15.47 -6.39 2.83
N LYS A 110 16.04 -6.91 3.92
CA LYS A 110 17.20 -6.29 4.57
C LYS A 110 18.38 -6.13 3.61
N LYS A 111 18.71 -7.19 2.86
CA LYS A 111 19.82 -7.14 1.90
C LYS A 111 19.55 -6.21 0.72
N ALA A 112 18.29 -6.10 0.29
CA ALA A 112 17.90 -5.15 -0.74
C ALA A 112 18.16 -3.71 -0.28
N ASN A 113 17.79 -3.39 0.97
CA ASN A 113 18.06 -2.08 1.56
C ASN A 113 19.56 -1.81 1.72
N GLU A 114 20.31 -2.77 2.26
CA GLU A 114 21.79 -2.66 2.40
C GLU A 114 22.46 -2.40 1.03
N GLN A 115 21.99 -3.04 -0.04
CA GLN A 115 22.53 -2.80 -1.39
C GLN A 115 22.22 -1.38 -1.88
N VAL A 116 21.01 -0.86 -1.66
CA VAL A 116 20.64 0.52 -2.03
C VAL A 116 21.48 1.52 -1.22
N GLU A 117 21.62 1.32 0.08
CA GLU A 117 22.45 2.16 0.95
C GLU A 117 23.90 2.21 0.47
N LEU A 118 24.49 1.07 0.09
CA LEU A 118 25.85 1.02 -0.46
C LEU A 118 25.97 1.78 -1.78
N MET A 119 24.95 1.78 -2.64
CA MET A 119 24.95 2.56 -3.88
C MET A 119 24.86 4.07 -3.63
N LEU A 120 24.08 4.46 -2.63
CA LEU A 120 23.84 5.87 -2.31
C LEU A 120 24.98 6.47 -1.46
N LYS A 121 25.74 5.64 -0.72
CA LYS A 121 26.79 6.09 0.21
C LYS A 121 27.82 7.06 -0.39
N GLU A 122 28.16 6.90 -1.66
CA GLU A 122 29.16 7.72 -2.35
C GLU A 122 28.55 8.92 -3.11
N ILE A 123 27.23 9.11 -3.01
CA ILE A 123 26.47 10.19 -3.64
C ILE A 123 26.10 11.20 -2.56
N ASP A 124 26.36 12.49 -2.77
CA ASP A 124 25.97 13.51 -1.80
C ASP A 124 24.44 13.70 -1.72
N ASP A 125 23.95 14.19 -0.59
CA ASP A 125 22.50 14.32 -0.30
C ASP A 125 21.74 15.11 -1.38
N LYS A 126 22.38 16.11 -2.00
CA LYS A 126 21.75 16.94 -3.04
C LYS A 126 21.60 16.14 -4.34
N GLU A 127 22.60 15.35 -4.70
CA GLU A 127 22.53 14.44 -5.85
C GLU A 127 21.56 13.28 -5.60
N GLN A 128 21.51 12.72 -4.39
CA GLN A 128 20.53 11.69 -4.01
C GLN A 128 19.10 12.22 -4.15
N HIS A 129 18.83 13.43 -3.64
CA HIS A 129 17.51 14.06 -3.80
C HIS A 129 17.14 14.27 -5.27
N LYS A 130 18.10 14.74 -6.09
CA LYS A 130 17.89 14.92 -7.53
C LYS A 130 17.60 13.58 -8.23
N LEU A 131 18.27 12.50 -7.82
CA LEU A 131 18.03 11.16 -8.34
C LEU A 131 16.62 10.67 -8.01
N ALA A 132 16.19 10.83 -6.75
CA ALA A 132 14.85 10.46 -6.30
C ALA A 132 13.76 11.19 -7.11
N MET A 133 13.86 12.53 -7.25
CA MET A 133 12.89 13.28 -8.06
C MET A 133 12.86 12.83 -9.53
N ALA A 134 14.01 12.47 -10.11
CA ALA A 134 14.06 11.97 -11.48
C ALA A 134 13.39 10.59 -11.62
N MET A 135 13.52 9.73 -10.60
CA MET A 135 12.83 8.44 -10.56
C MET A 135 11.31 8.63 -10.46
N GLU A 136 10.85 9.52 -9.59
CA GLU A 136 9.43 9.88 -9.46
C GLU A 136 8.87 10.42 -10.79
N GLU A 137 9.62 11.26 -11.51
CA GLU A 137 9.19 11.78 -12.82
C GLU A 137 9.11 10.67 -13.88
N ILE A 138 10.10 9.77 -13.92
CA ILE A 138 10.09 8.61 -14.81
C ILE A 138 8.86 7.74 -14.52
N GLU A 139 8.62 7.43 -13.24
CA GLU A 139 7.47 6.63 -12.81
C GLU A 139 6.16 7.32 -13.18
N ALA A 140 6.00 8.62 -12.89
CA ALA A 140 4.80 9.38 -13.20
C ALA A 140 4.49 9.39 -14.71
N ILE A 141 5.50 9.48 -15.57
CA ILE A 141 5.34 9.47 -17.03
C ILE A 141 4.99 8.07 -17.53
N LEU A 142 5.71 7.04 -17.07
CA LEU A 142 5.49 5.65 -17.50
C LEU A 142 4.14 5.13 -17.02
N SER A 143 3.78 5.41 -15.77
CA SER A 143 2.51 5.04 -15.18
C SER A 143 1.34 5.69 -15.91
N GLN A 144 1.45 6.94 -16.39
CA GLN A 144 0.41 7.55 -17.25
C GLN A 144 0.22 6.82 -18.59
N SER A 145 1.32 6.41 -19.22
CA SER A 145 1.27 5.65 -20.47
C SER A 145 0.66 4.25 -20.27
N LEU A 146 1.04 3.58 -19.19
CA LEU A 146 0.56 2.23 -18.85
C LEU A 146 -0.89 2.23 -18.35
N SER A 147 -1.26 3.24 -17.57
CA SER A 147 -2.61 3.42 -17.02
C SER A 147 -3.67 3.83 -18.03
N SER A 148 -3.27 4.50 -19.12
CA SER A 148 -4.18 4.74 -20.25
C SER A 148 -4.73 3.43 -20.85
N ARG A 149 -4.10 2.29 -20.53
CA ARG A 149 -4.55 0.94 -20.90
C ARG A 149 -5.30 0.21 -19.77
N SER A 150 -5.23 0.68 -18.53
CA SER A 150 -5.96 0.16 -17.37
C SER A 150 -6.62 1.30 -16.58
N SER A 151 -7.85 1.64 -16.96
CA SER A 151 -8.67 2.63 -16.25
C SER A 151 -9.29 2.11 -14.94
N GLY A 152 -8.80 0.99 -14.42
CA GLY A 152 -9.33 0.34 -13.22
C GLY A 152 -8.70 0.92 -11.96
N ILE A 153 -9.52 1.13 -10.93
CA ILE A 153 -9.02 1.35 -9.58
C ILE A 153 -8.63 -0.02 -9.01
N SER A 154 -7.42 -0.14 -8.49
CA SER A 154 -6.97 -1.27 -7.69
C SER A 154 -6.83 -0.85 -6.24
N ILE A 155 -7.25 -1.70 -5.32
CA ILE A 155 -7.01 -1.50 -3.89
C ILE A 155 -6.04 -2.58 -3.45
N ARG A 156 -4.85 -2.18 -3.01
CA ARG A 156 -3.93 -3.06 -2.29
C ARG A 156 -4.16 -2.93 -0.79
N ASP A 157 -3.93 -4.02 -0.09
CA ASP A 157 -4.27 -4.19 1.32
C ASP A 157 -3.03 -4.28 2.22
N TYR A 158 -1.90 -3.79 1.72
CA TYR A 158 -0.63 -3.65 2.44
C TYR A 158 -0.05 -2.26 2.19
N TYR A 159 0.88 -1.87 3.06
CA TYR A 159 1.65 -0.65 2.94
C TYR A 159 3.14 -0.95 3.14
N LEU A 160 3.98 -0.15 2.51
CA LEU A 160 5.42 -0.10 2.65
C LEU A 160 5.83 1.14 3.46
N SER A 161 7.07 1.21 3.90
CA SER A 161 7.57 2.38 4.64
C SER A 161 7.40 3.69 3.85
N ASP A 162 7.65 3.65 2.54
CA ASP A 162 7.51 4.84 1.67
C ASP A 162 6.05 5.30 1.55
N ASP A 163 5.08 4.39 1.71
CA ASP A 163 3.67 4.74 1.72
C ASP A 163 3.32 5.61 2.93
N ILE A 164 3.96 5.41 4.09
CA ILE A 164 3.69 6.23 5.28
C ILE A 164 4.01 7.70 4.96
N HIS A 165 5.15 7.97 4.33
CA HIS A 165 5.53 9.32 3.92
C HIS A 165 4.52 9.91 2.92
N LEU A 166 4.13 9.15 1.90
CA LEU A 166 3.12 9.55 0.93
C LEU A 166 1.78 9.87 1.62
N LEU A 167 1.33 9.01 2.53
CA LEU A 167 0.05 9.15 3.23
C LEU A 167 0.04 10.37 4.15
N ILE A 168 1.12 10.62 4.90
CA ILE A 168 1.28 11.83 5.72
C ILE A 168 1.17 13.06 4.83
N GLU A 169 1.89 13.10 3.71
CA GLU A 169 1.86 14.27 2.83
C GLU A 169 0.48 14.48 2.21
N LYS A 170 -0.20 13.41 1.75
CA LYS A 170 -1.55 13.50 1.19
C LYS A 170 -2.57 13.99 2.20
N GLN A 171 -2.50 13.53 3.45
CA GLN A 171 -3.35 14.02 4.53
C GLN A 171 -3.06 15.48 4.83
N ARG A 172 -1.80 15.83 5.07
CA ARG A 172 -1.36 17.20 5.37
C ARG A 172 -1.83 18.18 4.29
N GLN A 173 -1.55 17.88 3.03
CA GLN A 173 -1.94 18.71 1.90
C GLN A 173 -3.47 18.88 1.84
N PHE A 174 -4.22 17.78 1.91
CA PHE A 174 -5.68 17.83 1.82
C PHE A 174 -6.31 18.71 2.91
N TYR A 175 -5.90 18.52 4.17
CA TYR A 175 -6.47 19.25 5.30
C TYR A 175 -6.00 20.69 5.41
N ALA A 176 -4.75 20.99 5.04
CA ALA A 176 -4.29 22.37 4.93
C ALA A 176 -5.09 23.13 3.87
N GLU A 177 -5.27 22.55 2.67
CA GLU A 177 -5.98 23.20 1.56
C GLU A 177 -7.49 23.33 1.80
N THR A 178 -8.13 22.29 2.37
CA THR A 178 -9.59 22.23 2.49
C THR A 178 -10.11 22.84 3.79
N HIS A 179 -9.33 22.73 4.87
CA HIS A 179 -9.76 23.10 6.23
C HIS A 179 -8.87 24.14 6.91
N GLY A 180 -7.73 24.51 6.31
CA GLY A 180 -6.83 25.52 6.88
C GLY A 180 -6.19 25.07 8.19
N TRP A 181 -5.97 23.77 8.38
CA TRP A 181 -5.25 23.23 9.53
C TRP A 181 -3.77 23.58 9.45
N ASP A 182 -3.19 23.94 10.59
CA ASP A 182 -1.79 24.35 10.69
C ASP A 182 -0.82 23.16 10.84
N ASP A 183 0.47 23.45 10.95
CA ASP A 183 1.54 22.45 11.03
C ASP A 183 1.46 21.55 12.27
N THR A 184 0.67 21.88 13.30
CA THR A 184 0.47 20.97 14.44
C THR A 184 -0.29 19.70 14.03
N PHE A 185 -1.03 19.73 12.91
CA PHE A 185 -1.63 18.53 12.32
C PHE A 185 -0.56 17.56 11.77
N LEU A 186 0.56 18.06 11.26
CA LEU A 186 1.66 17.21 10.81
C LEU A 186 2.26 16.43 12.00
N ALA A 187 2.45 17.07 13.14
CA ALA A 187 2.90 16.40 14.36
C ALA A 187 1.91 15.31 14.80
N TYR A 188 0.61 15.59 14.76
CA TYR A 188 -0.45 14.60 15.01
C TYR A 188 -0.37 13.42 14.04
N LEU A 189 -0.18 13.67 12.73
CA LEU A 189 -0.04 12.59 11.75
C LEU A 189 1.13 11.67 12.11
N HIS A 190 2.32 12.23 12.37
CA HIS A 190 3.49 11.46 12.78
C HIS A 190 3.22 10.59 14.01
N GLU A 191 2.64 11.17 15.06
CA GLU A 191 2.26 10.42 16.27
C GLU A 191 1.32 9.26 15.95
N THR A 192 0.33 9.47 15.07
CA THR A 192 -0.62 8.41 14.74
C THR A 192 0.00 7.29 13.91
N PHE A 193 0.97 7.59 13.04
CA PHE A 193 1.69 6.59 12.25
C PHE A 193 2.75 5.82 13.06
N ASP A 194 3.14 6.32 14.24
CA ASP A 194 3.98 5.60 15.21
C ASP A 194 3.20 4.57 16.05
N ALA A 195 1.86 4.55 15.96
CA ALA A 195 1.01 3.60 16.67
C ALA A 195 1.09 2.17 16.10
N GLU A 196 0.49 1.18 16.80
CA GLU A 196 0.41 -0.19 16.30
C GLU A 196 -0.61 -0.30 15.14
N ILE A 197 -0.11 -0.05 13.93
CA ILE A 197 -0.89 -0.17 12.69
C ILE A 197 -1.28 -1.63 12.46
N GLU A 198 -2.57 -1.91 12.36
CA GLU A 198 -3.08 -3.23 11.99
C GLU A 198 -3.02 -3.42 10.47
N LYS A 199 -3.48 -2.42 9.71
CA LYS A 199 -3.55 -2.51 8.24
C LYS A 199 -3.81 -1.15 7.60
N ILE A 200 -3.35 -0.98 6.37
CA ILE A 200 -3.73 0.16 5.52
C ILE A 200 -4.12 -0.37 4.14
N TRP A 201 -5.24 0.11 3.62
CA TRP A 201 -5.63 -0.08 2.24
C TRP A 201 -5.31 1.18 1.45
N ILE A 202 -4.67 0.99 0.30
CA ILE A 202 -4.28 2.07 -0.60
C ILE A 202 -4.93 1.79 -1.95
N ALA A 203 -5.77 2.72 -2.38
CA ALA A 203 -6.37 2.72 -3.69
C ALA A 203 -5.47 3.46 -4.67
N GLU A 204 -5.20 2.82 -5.80
CA GLU A 204 -4.38 3.34 -6.87
C GLU A 204 -5.16 3.25 -8.18
N SER A 205 -5.01 4.27 -9.02
CA SER A 205 -5.51 4.26 -10.38
C SER A 205 -4.35 4.60 -11.28
N GLY A 206 -3.86 3.60 -12.00
CA GLY A 206 -2.79 3.83 -12.95
C GLY A 206 -1.45 4.20 -12.33
N GLY A 207 -1.12 3.58 -11.20
CA GLY A 207 0.10 3.88 -10.42
C GLY A 207 0.05 5.22 -9.69
N LYS A 208 -1.11 5.89 -9.64
CA LYS A 208 -1.30 7.12 -8.86
C LYS A 208 -2.20 6.87 -7.67
N PHE A 209 -1.88 7.49 -6.54
CA PHE A 209 -2.72 7.52 -5.35
C PHE A 209 -4.14 8.02 -5.69
N ALA A 210 -5.16 7.24 -5.30
CA ALA A 210 -6.57 7.56 -5.47
C ALA A 210 -7.31 7.67 -4.13
N GLY A 211 -6.78 7.07 -3.06
CA GLY A 211 -7.33 7.14 -1.72
C GLY A 211 -6.72 6.10 -0.78
N CYS A 212 -7.08 6.18 0.50
CA CYS A 212 -6.64 5.23 1.52
C CYS A 212 -7.61 5.15 2.69
N VAL A 213 -7.47 4.08 3.47
CA VAL A 213 -8.03 3.96 4.82
C VAL A 213 -7.12 3.07 5.65
N GLY A 214 -6.93 3.39 6.92
CA GLY A 214 -6.13 2.60 7.86
C GLY A 214 -6.91 2.10 9.06
N LEU A 215 -6.37 1.07 9.69
CA LEU A 215 -6.75 0.54 10.99
C LEU A 215 -5.55 0.54 11.92
N VAL A 216 -5.75 1.04 13.13
CA VAL A 216 -4.78 1.00 14.23
C VAL A 216 -5.38 0.20 15.38
N LYS A 217 -4.59 -0.66 16.01
CA LYS A 217 -5.07 -1.40 17.20
C LYS A 217 -5.18 -0.47 18.39
N GLN A 218 -6.32 -0.51 19.04
CA GLN A 218 -6.50 0.11 20.36
C GLN A 218 -6.29 -0.92 21.47
N ASP A 219 -6.84 -2.12 21.27
CA ASP A 219 -6.67 -3.26 22.15
C ASP A 219 -6.87 -4.57 21.35
N LYS A 220 -6.98 -5.72 22.04
CA LYS A 220 -7.13 -7.04 21.41
C LYS A 220 -8.40 -7.20 20.57
N LYS A 221 -9.44 -6.40 20.83
CA LYS A 221 -10.80 -6.53 20.29
C LYS A 221 -11.31 -5.26 19.62
N THR A 222 -10.66 -4.13 19.86
CA THR A 222 -11.03 -2.82 19.33
C THR A 222 -9.96 -2.29 18.40
N VAL A 223 -10.39 -1.83 17.23
CA VAL A 223 -9.54 -1.10 16.27
C VAL A 223 -10.09 0.29 15.98
N GLN A 224 -9.20 1.21 15.67
CA GLN A 224 -9.54 2.56 15.27
C GLN A 224 -9.36 2.72 13.76
N LEU A 225 -10.38 3.19 13.07
CA LEU A 225 -10.28 3.66 11.68
C LEU A 225 -9.56 5.01 11.66
N ARG A 226 -8.49 5.09 10.85
CA ARG A 226 -7.67 6.29 10.66
C ARG A 226 -7.37 6.54 9.20
N TRP A 227 -6.86 7.74 8.92
CA TRP A 227 -6.34 8.17 7.62
C TRP A 227 -7.27 7.89 6.44
N PHE A 228 -8.59 8.02 6.63
CA PHE A 228 -9.54 7.88 5.52
C PHE A 228 -9.43 9.10 4.60
N LEU A 229 -9.09 8.88 3.34
CA LEU A 229 -8.99 9.93 2.33
C LEU A 229 -9.34 9.38 0.94
N VAL A 230 -10.09 10.15 0.16
CA VAL A 230 -10.28 9.90 -1.27
C VAL A 230 -9.89 11.16 -2.03
N ASP A 231 -8.96 11.00 -2.97
CA ASP A 231 -8.51 12.09 -3.84
C ASP A 231 -9.68 12.64 -4.65
N ALA A 232 -9.74 13.97 -4.79
CA ALA A 232 -10.85 14.68 -5.40
C ALA A 232 -11.18 14.18 -6.82
N ALA A 233 -10.17 13.74 -7.59
CA ALA A 233 -10.36 13.22 -8.95
C ALA A 233 -11.14 11.88 -8.99
N PHE A 234 -11.23 11.17 -7.86
CA PHE A 234 -11.85 9.84 -7.75
C PHE A 234 -13.12 9.81 -6.88
N ARG A 235 -13.56 10.97 -6.36
CA ARG A 235 -14.81 11.09 -5.60
C ARG A 235 -16.04 10.82 -6.47
N GLY A 236 -17.14 10.42 -5.81
CA GLY A 236 -18.42 10.12 -6.49
C GLY A 236 -18.44 8.80 -7.27
N ARG A 237 -17.35 8.02 -7.26
CA ARG A 237 -17.23 6.74 -7.99
C ARG A 237 -17.38 5.50 -7.09
N GLY A 238 -17.81 5.69 -5.84
CA GLY A 238 -17.95 4.60 -4.85
C GLY A 238 -16.65 4.14 -4.20
N LEU A 239 -15.50 4.76 -4.50
CA LEU A 239 -14.20 4.33 -3.95
C LEU A 239 -14.16 4.35 -2.41
N GLY A 240 -14.69 5.39 -1.78
CA GLY A 240 -14.78 5.44 -0.32
C GLY A 240 -15.64 4.31 0.29
N THR A 241 -16.70 3.90 -0.41
CA THR A 241 -17.49 2.73 -0.02
C THR A 241 -16.65 1.45 -0.13
N GLN A 242 -15.92 1.26 -1.23
CA GLN A 242 -15.08 0.07 -1.40
C GLN A 242 -13.99 -0.03 -0.32
N LEU A 243 -13.32 1.08 0.00
CA LEU A 243 -12.31 1.13 1.06
C LEU A 243 -12.88 0.71 2.42
N LEU A 244 -14.06 1.23 2.80
CA LEU A 244 -14.73 0.83 4.05
C LEU A 244 -15.25 -0.61 4.02
N GLU A 245 -15.74 -1.09 2.88
CA GLU A 245 -16.13 -2.49 2.69
C GLU A 245 -14.96 -3.43 2.98
N HIS A 246 -13.79 -3.15 2.40
CA HIS A 246 -12.57 -3.91 2.67
C HIS A 246 -12.18 -3.88 4.14
N LEU A 247 -12.19 -2.68 4.75
CA LEU A 247 -11.84 -2.50 6.16
C LEU A 247 -12.77 -3.28 7.09
N VAL A 248 -14.08 -3.11 6.96
CA VAL A 248 -15.07 -3.75 7.84
C VAL A 248 -15.08 -5.26 7.64
N THR A 249 -14.96 -5.74 6.39
CA THR A 249 -14.88 -7.18 6.09
C THR A 249 -13.66 -7.79 6.78
N TYR A 250 -12.49 -7.17 6.62
CA TYR A 250 -11.27 -7.61 7.29
C TYR A 250 -11.42 -7.62 8.81
N SER A 251 -12.02 -6.58 9.39
CA SER A 251 -12.20 -6.53 10.85
C SER A 251 -13.08 -7.67 11.37
N ARG A 252 -14.13 -8.06 10.63
CA ARG A 252 -14.95 -9.23 10.95
C ARG A 252 -14.18 -10.54 10.81
N GLU A 253 -13.40 -10.70 9.75
CA GLU A 253 -12.56 -11.89 9.53
C GLU A 253 -11.52 -12.07 10.64
N ARG A 254 -10.95 -10.97 11.13
CA ARG A 254 -10.03 -10.93 12.28
C ARG A 254 -10.72 -11.04 13.64
N LYS A 255 -12.06 -11.10 13.67
CA LYS A 255 -12.87 -11.23 14.90
C LYS A 255 -12.62 -10.10 15.90
N PHE A 256 -12.37 -8.89 15.39
CA PHE A 256 -12.54 -7.69 16.20
C PHE A 256 -14.03 -7.53 16.54
N GLU A 257 -14.30 -6.96 17.70
CA GLU A 257 -15.66 -6.77 18.21
C GLU A 257 -16.14 -5.34 17.97
N ARG A 258 -15.22 -4.38 17.84
CA ARG A 258 -15.55 -2.96 17.67
C ARG A 258 -14.58 -2.24 16.74
N ILE A 259 -15.13 -1.36 15.90
CA ILE A 259 -14.39 -0.32 15.18
C ILE A 259 -14.87 1.03 15.67
N PHE A 260 -13.95 1.97 15.92
CA PHE A 260 -14.33 3.36 16.17
C PHE A 260 -13.52 4.32 15.32
N LEU A 261 -14.00 5.56 15.19
CA LEU A 261 -13.24 6.66 14.58
C LEU A 261 -13.51 7.96 15.33
N TRP A 262 -12.55 8.87 15.22
CA TRP A 262 -12.72 10.28 15.60
C TRP A 262 -12.70 11.11 14.31
N THR A 263 -13.64 12.03 14.21
CA THR A 263 -13.70 13.02 13.13
C THR A 263 -14.09 14.37 13.72
N VAL A 264 -13.93 15.47 12.98
CA VAL A 264 -14.45 16.76 13.43
C VAL A 264 -15.80 17.02 12.79
N SER A 265 -16.71 17.62 13.54
CA SER A 265 -18.10 17.84 13.11
C SER A 265 -18.22 18.62 11.80
N SER A 266 -17.25 19.51 11.50
CA SER A 266 -17.15 20.25 10.24
C SER A 266 -16.90 19.36 9.01
N MET A 267 -16.53 18.09 9.19
CA MET A 267 -16.39 17.06 8.15
C MET A 267 -17.66 16.24 7.93
N ALA A 268 -18.81 16.93 7.84
CA ALA A 268 -20.11 16.28 7.72
C ALA A 268 -20.27 15.40 6.45
N GLU A 269 -19.44 15.60 5.42
CA GLU A 269 -19.49 14.86 4.15
C GLU A 269 -19.29 13.34 4.31
N ALA A 270 -18.53 12.91 5.32
CA ALA A 270 -18.26 11.49 5.55
C ALA A 270 -19.33 10.79 6.41
N ARG A 271 -20.19 11.53 7.12
CA ARG A 271 -21.19 10.96 8.04
C ARG A 271 -22.18 10.01 7.34
N PRO A 272 -22.78 10.35 6.18
CA PRO A 272 -23.70 9.44 5.51
C PRO A 272 -23.04 8.12 5.12
N LEU A 273 -21.73 8.17 4.84
CA LEU A 273 -20.95 6.98 4.55
C LEU A 273 -20.76 6.15 5.82
N TYR A 274 -20.35 6.73 6.95
CA TYR A 274 -20.22 5.99 8.21
C TYR A 274 -21.55 5.36 8.66
N GLU A 275 -22.65 6.11 8.60
CA GLU A 275 -24.00 5.62 8.92
C GLU A 275 -24.41 4.44 8.04
N LYS A 276 -24.10 4.49 6.73
CA LYS A 276 -24.34 3.38 5.79
C LYS A 276 -23.65 2.09 6.23
N PHE A 277 -22.48 2.18 6.85
CA PHE A 277 -21.73 1.03 7.38
C PHE A 277 -22.15 0.64 8.81
N GLY A 278 -23.11 1.35 9.40
CA GLY A 278 -23.67 1.06 10.71
C GLY A 278 -22.96 1.73 11.89
N PHE A 279 -22.00 2.62 11.62
CA PHE A 279 -21.40 3.44 12.67
C PHE A 279 -22.45 4.36 13.29
N ARG A 280 -22.35 4.59 14.60
CA ARG A 280 -23.23 5.48 15.34
C ARG A 280 -22.41 6.45 16.18
N LEU A 281 -22.84 7.71 16.20
CA LEU A 281 -22.27 8.71 17.10
C LEU A 281 -22.43 8.25 18.56
N SER A 282 -21.32 8.24 19.29
CA SER A 282 -21.25 7.74 20.67
C SER A 282 -20.73 8.79 21.66
N GLU A 283 -19.90 9.72 21.19
CA GLU A 283 -19.28 10.76 22.01
C GLU A 283 -19.08 12.05 21.19
N VAL A 284 -19.22 13.20 21.84
CA VAL A 284 -18.92 14.52 21.27
C VAL A 284 -18.06 15.29 22.26
N LYS A 285 -16.97 15.89 21.78
CA LYS A 285 -16.11 16.79 22.55
C LYS A 285 -16.20 18.19 21.95
N GLU A 286 -16.81 19.11 22.68
CA GLU A 286 -17.02 20.48 22.21
C GLU A 286 -15.76 21.33 22.35
N GLU A 287 -15.54 22.23 21.39
CA GLU A 287 -14.54 23.33 21.42
C GLU A 287 -13.10 22.93 21.83
N THR A 288 -12.60 21.80 21.31
CA THR A 288 -11.22 21.39 21.57
C THR A 288 -10.24 22.19 20.69
N PRO A 289 -9.20 22.82 21.26
CA PRO A 289 -8.19 23.53 20.47
C PRO A 289 -7.33 22.51 19.71
N LEU A 290 -7.54 22.42 18.40
CA LEU A 290 -6.89 21.48 17.51
C LEU A 290 -6.49 22.18 16.20
N TRP A 291 -5.25 22.01 15.79
CA TRP A 291 -4.75 22.38 14.46
C TRP A 291 -4.99 23.85 14.10
N GLY A 292 -4.79 24.74 15.07
CA GLY A 292 -4.97 26.19 14.94
C GLY A 292 -6.41 26.68 15.08
N GLN A 293 -7.36 25.79 15.41
CA GLN A 293 -8.80 26.09 15.46
C GLN A 293 -9.45 25.51 16.72
N HIS A 294 -10.69 25.92 17.00
CA HIS A 294 -11.53 25.26 18.01
C HIS A 294 -12.52 24.36 17.28
N LEU A 295 -12.33 23.05 17.41
CA LEU A 295 -13.07 22.04 16.67
C LEU A 295 -13.92 21.22 17.65
N THR A 296 -15.12 20.85 17.20
CA THR A 296 -15.92 19.86 17.90
C THR A 296 -15.60 18.49 17.32
N GLU A 297 -15.05 17.59 18.13
CA GLU A 297 -14.74 16.22 17.74
C GLU A 297 -15.94 15.30 17.99
N GLU A 298 -16.16 14.36 17.09
CA GLU A 298 -17.21 13.36 17.14
C GLU A 298 -16.59 11.96 17.08
N ARG A 299 -16.96 11.11 18.03
CA ARG A 299 -16.63 9.70 18.03
C ARG A 299 -17.79 8.90 17.45
N TRP A 300 -17.47 8.01 16.54
CA TRP A 300 -18.42 7.07 15.96
C TRP A 300 -17.95 5.64 16.18
N ASP A 301 -18.85 4.78 16.68
CA ASP A 301 -18.56 3.36 16.97
C ASP A 301 -19.44 2.43 16.12
N LEU A 302 -18.85 1.33 15.69
CA LEU A 302 -19.48 0.21 14.99
C LEU A 302 -19.17 -1.08 15.77
N GLU A 303 -20.23 -1.74 16.23
CA GLU A 303 -20.14 -3.08 16.83
C GLU A 303 -20.14 -4.13 15.71
N LEU A 304 -19.19 -5.05 15.76
CA LEU A 304 -19.03 -6.18 14.84
C LEU A 304 -19.58 -7.44 15.52
N SER A 305 -20.90 -7.60 15.46
CA SER A 305 -21.60 -8.81 15.92
C SER A 305 -21.30 -10.03 15.05
#